data_AF-A0A0W0ZYM4-F1
#
_entry.id   AF-A0A0W0ZYM4-F1
#
_cell.length_a   1.000
_cell.length_b   1.000
_cell.length_c   1.000
_cell.angle_alpha   90.00
_cell.angle_beta   90.00
_cell.angle_gamma   90.00
#
_symmetry.space_group_name_H-M   'P 1'
#
loop_
_entity.id
_entity.type
_entity.pdbx_description
1 polymer ?
#
loop_
_entity_poly.entity_id
_entity_poly.type
_entity_poly.pdbx_seq_one_letter_code
_entity_poly.pdbx_strand_id
1 'polypeptide(L)'
;MLSLDTETICNLLDKARQFQVKEDVSFPEVTDEMDALYVLADYQDDPVYQETVEFIDNLRPDQQATLVALMYLGRGDYTQDEWEDALNFAQDELTEHTGEYLLSRPTVADDIEQGLNMLGISYQE
;
A
#
# COMPACT_ATOMS: atom_id res chain seq x y z
N MET A 1 -5.76 10.61 13.58
CA MET A 1 -5.41 11.65 12.58
C MET A 1 -4.39 11.02 11.64
N LEU A 2 -4.56 11.15 10.32
CA LEU A 2 -3.58 10.61 9.36
C LEU A 2 -2.23 11.31 9.54
N SER A 3 -1.14 10.55 9.44
CA SER A 3 0.23 11.10 9.46
C SER A 3 0.72 11.56 8.08
N LEU A 4 -0.05 11.24 7.04
CA LEU A 4 0.21 11.50 5.63
C LEU A 4 -0.90 12.38 5.06
N ASP A 5 -0.53 13.37 4.25
CA ASP A 5 -1.49 14.20 3.54
C ASP A 5 -2.13 13.45 2.36
N THR A 6 -3.35 13.83 2.03
CA THR A 6 -4.14 13.17 0.97
C THR A 6 -3.46 13.28 -0.40
N GLU A 7 -2.78 14.39 -0.71
CA GLU A 7 -2.11 14.60 -1.99
C GLU A 7 -0.98 13.57 -2.21
N THR A 8 -0.17 13.32 -1.19
CA THR A 8 0.88 12.30 -1.21
C THR A 8 0.28 10.90 -1.39
N ILE A 9 -0.84 10.61 -0.72
CA ILE A 9 -1.56 9.34 -0.90
C ILE A 9 -2.08 9.24 -2.34
N CYS A 10 -2.57 10.31 -2.94
CA CYS A 10 -3.02 10.27 -4.33
C CYS A 10 -1.91 9.97 -5.32
N ASN A 11 -0.79 10.66 -5.19
CA ASN A 11 0.37 10.43 -6.04
C ASN A 11 0.87 8.98 -5.93
N LEU A 12 0.80 8.39 -4.73
CA LEU A 12 1.11 6.98 -4.52
C LEU A 12 0.12 6.06 -5.23
N LEU A 13 -1.18 6.28 -5.05
CA LEU A 13 -2.24 5.47 -5.64
C LEU A 13 -2.11 5.43 -7.17
N ASP A 14 -1.83 6.57 -7.80
CA ASP A 14 -1.64 6.62 -9.25
C ASP A 14 -0.41 5.83 -9.73
N LYS A 15 0.70 5.90 -8.98
CA LYS A 15 1.91 5.12 -9.27
C LYS A 15 1.69 3.62 -9.10
N ALA A 16 1.03 3.22 -8.00
CA ALA A 16 0.68 1.84 -7.74
C ALA A 16 -0.25 1.27 -8.84
N ARG A 17 -1.28 2.02 -9.23
CA ARG A 17 -2.16 1.63 -10.35
C ARG A 17 -1.39 1.53 -11.66
N GLN A 18 -0.51 2.49 -11.96
CA GLN A 18 0.32 2.44 -13.17
C GLN A 18 1.19 1.18 -13.23
N PHE A 19 1.71 0.71 -12.10
CA PHE A 19 2.41 -0.56 -12.03
C PHE A 19 1.46 -1.75 -12.25
N GLN A 20 0.34 -1.78 -11.53
CA GLN A 20 -0.63 -2.89 -11.56
C GLN A 20 -1.30 -3.13 -12.93
N VAL A 21 -1.45 -2.09 -13.76
CA VAL A 21 -2.10 -2.20 -15.08
C VAL A 21 -1.15 -2.57 -16.22
N LYS A 22 0.16 -2.69 -15.98
CA LYS A 22 1.13 -3.06 -17.01
C LYS A 22 0.87 -4.47 -17.52
N GLU A 23 0.92 -4.67 -18.84
CA GLU A 23 0.68 -5.98 -19.47
C GLU A 23 1.65 -7.06 -18.99
N ASP A 24 2.90 -6.69 -18.70
CA ASP A 24 3.93 -7.62 -18.24
C ASP A 24 3.83 -7.94 -16.73
N VAL A 25 2.94 -7.26 -15.99
CA VAL A 25 2.75 -7.50 -14.55
C VAL A 25 1.68 -8.57 -14.36
N SER A 26 2.13 -9.74 -13.91
CA SER A 26 1.29 -10.85 -13.49
C SER A 26 1.50 -11.13 -12.01
N PHE A 27 0.43 -11.02 -11.24
CA PHE A 27 0.44 -11.42 -9.83
C PHE A 27 0.11 -12.92 -9.75
N PRO A 28 0.98 -13.76 -9.16
CA PRO A 28 0.60 -15.13 -8.80
C PRO A 28 -0.58 -15.11 -7.82
N GLU A 29 -1.28 -16.23 -7.64
CA GLU A 29 -2.30 -16.32 -6.58
C GLU A 29 -1.64 -16.04 -5.22
N VAL A 30 -1.87 -14.83 -4.70
CA VAL A 30 -1.22 -14.35 -3.48
C VAL A 30 -1.86 -15.03 -2.28
N THR A 31 -1.14 -15.94 -1.65
CA THR A 31 -1.45 -16.41 -0.29
C THR A 31 -0.78 -15.49 0.72
N ASP A 32 -1.35 -15.30 1.91
CA ASP A 32 -0.72 -14.48 2.97
C ASP A 32 0.68 -15.00 3.38
N GLU A 33 1.02 -16.25 3.03
CA GLU A 33 2.34 -16.86 3.27
C GLU A 33 3.39 -16.57 2.18
N MET A 34 3.02 -15.93 1.06
CA MET A 34 3.94 -15.72 -0.06
C MET A 34 4.77 -14.44 0.13
N ASP A 35 6.09 -14.57 0.06
CA ASP A 35 7.04 -13.48 0.24
C ASP A 35 6.85 -12.41 -0.84
N ALA A 36 6.70 -11.16 -0.42
CA ALA A 36 6.53 -10.01 -1.31
C ALA A 36 7.70 -9.88 -2.31
N LEU A 37 8.93 -10.17 -1.86
CA LEU A 37 10.12 -10.14 -2.72
C LEU A 37 10.07 -11.22 -3.81
N TYR A 38 9.43 -12.36 -3.52
CA TYR A 38 9.24 -13.42 -4.50
C TYR A 38 8.19 -13.04 -5.55
N VAL A 39 7.07 -12.44 -5.11
CA VAL A 39 6.01 -11.94 -6.01
C VAL A 39 6.56 -10.91 -6.99
N LEU A 40 7.53 -10.11 -6.55
CA LEU A 40 8.05 -8.97 -7.31
C LEU A 40 9.41 -9.22 -7.97
N ALA A 41 9.95 -10.44 -7.89
CA ALA A 41 11.30 -10.77 -8.34
C ALA A 41 11.55 -10.42 -9.82
N ASP A 42 10.54 -10.59 -10.67
CA ASP A 42 10.65 -10.33 -12.11
C ASP A 42 10.57 -8.83 -12.47
N TYR A 43 10.23 -7.95 -11.52
CA TYR A 43 10.00 -6.52 -11.77
C TYR A 43 11.12 -5.61 -11.23
N GLN A 44 12.22 -6.17 -10.73
CA GLN A 44 13.30 -5.38 -10.14
C GLN A 44 13.93 -4.36 -11.10
N ASP A 45 13.87 -4.61 -12.40
CA ASP A 45 14.37 -3.69 -13.45
C ASP A 45 13.27 -2.75 -14.01
N ASP A 46 12.03 -2.83 -13.51
CA ASP A 46 10.94 -1.95 -13.95
C ASP A 46 11.06 -0.56 -13.28
N PRO A 47 11.16 0.53 -14.06
CA PRO A 47 11.39 1.85 -13.49
C PRO A 47 10.20 2.39 -12.69
N VAL A 48 8.97 1.98 -13.00
CA VAL A 48 7.78 2.41 -12.24
C VAL A 48 7.72 1.65 -10.93
N TYR A 49 8.07 0.36 -10.94
CA TYR A 49 8.22 -0.43 -9.71
C TYR A 49 9.25 0.22 -8.78
N GLN A 50 10.48 0.43 -9.26
CA GLN A 50 11.57 1.03 -8.47
C GLN A 50 11.17 2.39 -7.90
N GLU A 51 10.62 3.28 -8.74
CA GLU A 51 10.20 4.60 -8.29
C GLU A 51 9.09 4.54 -7.23
N THR A 52 8.17 3.59 -7.33
CA THR A 52 7.07 3.45 -6.37
C THR A 52 7.53 2.86 -5.05
N VAL A 53 8.39 1.83 -5.07
CA VAL A 53 9.02 1.27 -3.86
C VAL A 53 9.86 2.33 -3.17
N GLU A 54 10.77 2.98 -3.89
CA GLU A 54 11.60 4.06 -3.34
C GLU A 54 10.77 5.18 -2.75
N PHE A 55 9.65 5.54 -3.39
CA PHE A 55 8.74 6.55 -2.86
C PHE A 55 8.18 6.14 -1.50
N ILE A 56 7.69 4.90 -1.35
CA ILE A 56 7.13 4.37 -0.09
C ILE A 56 8.22 4.29 0.98
N ASP A 57 9.39 3.74 0.64
CA ASP A 57 10.46 3.52 1.61
C ASP A 57 11.09 4.82 2.12
N ASN A 58 11.01 5.90 1.32
CA ASN A 58 11.43 7.25 1.73
C ASN A 58 10.40 7.96 2.64
N LEU A 59 9.19 7.44 2.81
CA LEU A 59 8.23 7.96 3.77
C LEU A 59 8.71 7.68 5.20
N ARG A 60 8.31 8.52 6.14
CA ARG A 60 8.59 8.26 7.56
C ARG A 60 7.85 6.99 8.02
N PRO A 61 8.34 6.28 9.06
CA PRO A 61 7.67 5.07 9.56
C PRO A 61 6.17 5.28 9.88
N ASP A 62 5.82 6.40 10.52
CA ASP A 62 4.42 6.74 10.82
C ASP A 62 3.54 6.88 9.56
N GLN A 63 4.14 7.29 8.45
CA GLN A 63 3.48 7.46 7.15
C GLN A 63 3.34 6.12 6.43
N GLN A 64 4.38 5.30 6.44
CA GLN A 64 4.32 3.92 5.92
C GLN A 64 3.25 3.10 6.64
N ALA A 65 3.23 3.16 7.98
CA ALA A 65 2.21 2.46 8.77
C ALA A 65 0.79 2.94 8.44
N THR A 66 0.62 4.23 8.12
CA THR A 66 -0.70 4.74 7.70
C THR A 66 -1.14 4.12 6.38
N LEU A 67 -0.25 3.92 5.41
CA LEU A 67 -0.58 3.26 4.15
C LEU A 67 -0.95 1.79 4.36
N VAL A 68 -0.18 1.07 5.18
CA VAL A 68 -0.46 -0.33 5.53
C VAL A 68 -1.80 -0.45 6.28
N ALA A 69 -2.08 0.43 7.24
CA ALA A 69 -3.36 0.45 7.95
C ALA A 69 -4.55 0.79 7.04
N LEU A 70 -4.39 1.72 6.10
CA LEU A 70 -5.42 2.05 5.11
C LEU A 70 -5.71 0.85 4.20
N MET A 71 -4.67 0.13 3.76
CA MET A 71 -4.82 -1.09 2.96
C MET A 71 -5.64 -2.15 3.74
N TYR A 72 -5.29 -2.44 4.98
CA TYR A 72 -6.03 -3.41 5.80
C TYR A 72 -7.48 -2.97 6.09
N LEU A 73 -7.69 -1.67 6.32
CA LEU A 73 -9.03 -1.11 6.53
C LEU A 73 -9.91 -1.29 5.29
N GLY A 74 -9.42 -0.92 4.10
CA GLY A 74 -10.21 -1.04 2.87
C GLY A 74 -10.35 -2.47 2.35
N ARG A 75 -9.39 -3.35 2.65
CA ARG A 75 -9.52 -4.80 2.42
C ARG A 75 -10.57 -5.44 3.34
N GLY A 76 -10.90 -4.79 4.46
CA GLY A 76 -11.94 -5.20 5.40
C GLY A 76 -11.43 -6.05 6.57
N ASP A 77 -10.12 -6.08 6.83
CA ASP A 77 -9.54 -6.76 8.01
C ASP A 77 -9.84 -6.01 9.31
N TYR A 78 -9.99 -4.69 9.22
CA TYR A 78 -10.37 -3.82 10.31
C TYR A 78 -11.59 -2.99 9.91
N THR A 79 -12.32 -2.52 10.90
CA THR A 79 -13.40 -1.55 10.73
C THR A 79 -12.93 -0.13 11.07
N GLN A 80 -13.76 0.87 10.76
CA GLN A 80 -13.48 2.27 11.10
C GLN A 80 -13.27 2.47 12.61
N ASP A 81 -14.00 1.73 13.45
CA ASP A 81 -13.89 1.81 14.91
C ASP A 81 -12.59 1.17 15.43
N GLU A 82 -11.95 0.32 14.64
CA GLU A 82 -10.69 -0.38 14.95
C GLU A 82 -9.48 0.30 14.28
N TRP A 83 -9.62 1.54 13.81
CA TRP A 83 -8.56 2.29 13.12
C TRP A 83 -7.27 2.41 13.96
N GLU A 84 -7.38 2.64 15.27
CA GLU A 84 -6.20 2.73 16.14
C GLU A 84 -5.47 1.38 16.26
N ASP A 85 -6.21 0.27 16.27
CA ASP A 85 -5.64 -1.08 16.31
C ASP A 85 -4.94 -1.41 14.97
N ALA A 86 -5.56 -1.04 13.84
CA ALA A 86 -4.95 -1.17 12.52
C ALA A 86 -3.64 -0.39 12.41
N LEU A 87 -3.58 0.83 12.94
CA LEU A 87 -2.36 1.64 12.97
C LEU A 87 -1.27 1.03 13.86
N ASN A 88 -1.63 0.56 15.06
CA ASN A 88 -0.66 -0.05 15.97
C ASN A 88 -0.07 -1.32 15.36
N PHE A 89 -0.93 -2.18 14.81
CA PHE A 89 -0.50 -3.38 14.10
C PHE A 89 0.42 -3.03 12.92
N ALA A 90 0.03 -2.06 12.10
CA ALA A 90 0.84 -1.62 10.97
C ALA A 90 2.20 -1.07 11.39
N GLN A 91 2.30 -0.38 12.54
CA GLN A 91 3.58 0.10 13.08
C GLN A 91 4.48 -1.03 13.55
N ASP A 92 3.92 -2.05 14.21
CA ASP A 92 4.67 -3.20 14.71
C ASP A 92 5.19 -4.10 13.59
N GLU A 93 4.47 -4.16 12.46
CA GLU A 93 4.80 -4.98 11.30
C GLU A 93 5.65 -4.25 10.24
N LEU A 94 6.06 -2.99 10.47
CA LEU A 94 6.92 -2.29 9.52
C LEU A 94 8.27 -2.98 9.36
N THR A 95 8.69 -3.11 8.11
CA THR A 95 10.02 -3.62 7.74
C THR A 95 10.68 -2.67 6.74
N GLU A 96 11.94 -2.95 6.41
CA GLU A 96 12.64 -2.25 5.33
C GLU A 96 12.05 -2.52 3.93
N HIS A 97 11.09 -3.45 3.81
CA HIS A 97 10.46 -3.87 2.56
C HIS A 97 8.98 -3.47 2.47
N THR A 98 8.60 -2.34 3.08
CA THR A 98 7.20 -1.93 3.14
C THR A 98 6.66 -1.55 1.75
N GLY A 99 7.51 -0.96 0.89
CA GLY A 99 7.16 -0.68 -0.50
C GLY A 99 6.83 -1.95 -1.30
N GLU A 100 7.70 -2.94 -1.25
CA GLU A 100 7.51 -4.24 -1.92
C GLU A 100 6.29 -4.97 -1.34
N TYR A 101 6.12 -4.94 -0.02
CA TYR A 101 4.96 -5.55 0.63
C TYR A 101 3.65 -4.98 0.10
N LEU A 102 3.51 -3.66 0.02
CA LEU A 102 2.31 -3.03 -0.53
C LEU A 102 2.14 -3.35 -2.02
N LEU A 103 3.19 -3.22 -2.83
CA LEU A 103 3.10 -3.45 -4.28
C LEU A 103 2.93 -4.92 -4.69
N SER A 104 3.28 -5.86 -3.82
CA SER A 104 3.02 -7.29 -4.04
C SER A 104 1.53 -7.62 -4.06
N ARG A 105 0.68 -6.70 -3.56
CA ARG A 105 -0.77 -6.88 -3.48
C ARG A 105 -1.44 -6.31 -4.74
N PRO A 106 -2.16 -7.13 -5.52
CA PRO A 106 -2.73 -6.71 -6.81
C PRO A 106 -3.82 -5.64 -6.69
N THR A 107 -4.40 -5.47 -5.50
CA THR A 107 -5.49 -4.52 -5.22
C THR A 107 -5.08 -3.38 -4.30
N VAL A 108 -3.77 -3.21 -4.00
CA VAL A 108 -3.33 -2.27 -2.95
C VAL A 108 -3.85 -0.84 -3.12
N ALA A 109 -3.91 -0.37 -4.37
CA ALA A 109 -4.42 0.96 -4.65
C ALA A 109 -5.92 1.08 -4.32
N ASP A 110 -6.72 0.10 -4.75
CA ASP A 110 -8.16 0.06 -4.47
C ASP A 110 -8.44 -0.13 -2.97
N ASP A 111 -7.62 -0.93 -2.28
CA ASP A 111 -7.74 -1.17 -0.83
C ASP A 111 -7.43 0.12 -0.05
N ILE A 112 -6.35 0.83 -0.37
CA ILE A 112 -6.01 2.10 0.30
C ILE A 112 -7.08 3.17 0.03
N GLU A 113 -7.58 3.27 -1.21
CA GLU A 113 -8.67 4.19 -1.55
C GLU A 113 -9.95 3.90 -0.77
N GLN A 114 -10.34 2.62 -0.66
CA GLN A 114 -11.47 2.21 0.16
C GLN A 114 -11.27 2.56 1.64
N GLY A 115 -10.06 2.36 2.18
CA GLY A 115 -9.72 2.75 3.54
C GLY A 115 -9.90 4.25 3.80
N LEU A 116 -9.47 5.10 2.86
CA LEU A 116 -9.68 6.55 2.95
C LEU A 116 -11.17 6.91 2.97
N ASN A 117 -11.95 6.29 2.08
CA ASN A 117 -13.39 6.50 2.00
C ASN A 117 -14.10 6.08 3.29
N MET A 118 -13.69 4.97 3.92
CA MET A 118 -14.21 4.52 5.21
C MET A 118 -13.93 5.51 6.34
N LEU A 119 -12.78 6.19 6.31
CA LEU A 119 -12.46 7.26 7.27
C LEU A 119 -13.17 8.59 6.97
N GLY A 120 -14.00 8.65 5.92
CA GLY A 120 -14.68 9.86 5.47
C GLY A 120 -13.74 10.89 4.85
N ILE A 121 -12.58 10.45 4.38
CA ILE A 121 -11.57 11.31 3.76
C ILE A 121 -11.77 11.22 2.26
N SER A 122 -12.27 12.32 1.67
CA SER A 122 -12.50 12.40 0.24
C SER A 122 -11.16 12.39 -0.50
N TYR A 123 -10.95 11.32 -1.25
CA TYR A 123 -10.04 11.26 -2.39
C TYR A 123 -10.81 11.81 -3.59
N GLN A 124 -10.59 13.07 -3.96
CA GLN A 124 -11.13 13.63 -5.20
C GLN A 124 -10.03 14.36 -5.97
N GLU A 125 -9.93 14.00 -7.25
CA GLU A 125 -9.26 14.75 -8.32
C GLU A 125 -9.63 16.25 -8.32
#